data_AF-A0A976LBZ3-F1
#
_entry.id   AF-A0A976LBZ3-F1
#
_cell.length_a   1.000
_cell.length_b   1.000
_cell.length_c   1.000
_cell.angle_alpha   90.00
_cell.angle_beta   90.00
_cell.angle_gamma   90.00
#
_symmetry.space_group_name_H-M   'P 1'
#
loop_
_entity.id
_entity.type
_entity.pdbx_description
1 polymer ?
#
loop_
_entity_poly.entity_id
_entity_poly.type
_entity_poly.pdbx_seq_one_letter_code
_entity_poly.pdbx_strand_id
1 'polypeptide(L)'
;MLPDKSFVPAHFHITEVGRVQKDFVDCGGTHRSSTTCLLQVWVTHDHEQDKNHRLDSAKLSQIIKAAAPLLGDADMPVEFEFEDVTISQFPLGGAEVTPSGILFYLGTKHTACLAPEKCGVGSESSSCC
;
A
#
# COMPACT_ATOMS: atom_id res chain seq x y z
N MET A 1 2.10 -4.88 -9.66
CA MET A 1 2.83 -3.99 -10.58
C MET A 1 2.97 -2.64 -9.90
N LEU A 2 4.19 -2.13 -9.83
CA LEU A 2 4.53 -0.82 -9.25
C LEU A 2 4.09 0.33 -10.18
N PRO A 3 4.04 1.58 -9.69
CA PRO A 3 3.59 2.72 -10.50
C PRO A 3 4.42 2.97 -11.77
N ASP A 4 5.70 2.61 -11.74
CA ASP A 4 6.63 2.69 -12.89
C ASP A 4 6.46 1.52 -13.89
N LYS A 5 5.46 0.66 -13.68
CA LYS A 5 5.15 -0.57 -14.44
C LYS A 5 6.15 -1.72 -14.23
N SER A 6 7.12 -1.57 -13.35
CA SER A 6 7.96 -2.69 -12.92
C SER A 6 7.14 -3.63 -12.01
N PHE A 7 7.67 -4.83 -11.77
CA PHE A 7 7.02 -5.82 -10.92
C PHE A 7 7.86 -6.07 -9.67
N VAL A 8 7.18 -6.17 -8.52
CA VAL A 8 7.75 -6.81 -7.34
C VAL A 8 8.15 -8.24 -7.74
N PRO A 9 9.36 -8.71 -7.39
CA PRO A 9 9.82 -10.06 -7.70
C PRO A 9 8.81 -11.12 -7.26
N ALA A 10 8.55 -12.13 -8.10
CA ALA A 10 7.46 -13.08 -7.90
C ALA A 10 7.61 -14.03 -6.68
N HIS A 11 8.81 -14.11 -6.09
CA HIS A 11 9.13 -14.87 -4.88
C HIS A 11 9.08 -13.97 -3.63
N PHE A 12 8.08 -13.09 -3.57
CA PHE A 12 7.89 -12.23 -2.42
C PHE A 12 7.08 -12.91 -1.33
N HIS A 13 7.27 -12.45 -0.10
CA HIS A 13 6.55 -12.88 1.09
C HIS A 13 5.66 -11.74 1.57
N ILE A 14 4.46 -12.08 2.03
CA ILE A 14 3.71 -11.16 2.89
C ILE A 14 4.06 -11.54 4.31
N THR A 15 4.86 -10.69 4.95
CA THR A 15 5.37 -10.91 6.30
C THR A 15 4.41 -10.37 7.35
N GLU A 16 3.65 -9.33 7.02
CA GLU A 16 2.71 -8.67 7.94
C GLU A 16 1.43 -8.23 7.22
N VAL A 17 0.31 -8.34 7.93
CA VAL A 17 -0.94 -7.64 7.59
C VAL A 17 -1.36 -6.85 8.82
N GLY A 18 -1.29 -5.53 8.72
CA GLY A 18 -1.49 -4.61 9.83
C GLY A 18 -2.71 -3.73 9.66
N ARG A 19 -3.40 -3.44 10.77
CA ARG A 19 -4.33 -2.32 10.88
C ARG A 19 -3.54 -1.10 11.37
N VAL A 20 -3.26 -0.16 10.49
CA VAL A 20 -2.49 1.05 10.82
C VAL A 20 -3.45 2.19 11.13
N GLN A 21 -3.45 2.62 12.40
CA GLN A 21 -4.17 3.82 12.86
C GLN A 21 -3.18 4.98 12.94
N LYS A 22 -3.48 6.06 12.22
CA LYS A 22 -2.68 7.29 12.23
C LYS A 22 -3.53 8.45 12.72
N ASP A 23 -3.24 8.89 13.94
CA ASP A 23 -3.78 10.12 14.50
C ASP A 23 -2.70 11.21 14.44
N PHE A 24 -3.05 12.37 13.91
CA PHE A 24 -2.07 13.42 13.62
C PHE A 24 -2.71 14.81 13.64
N VAL A 25 -1.87 15.84 13.79
CA VAL A 25 -2.26 17.24 13.71
C VAL A 25 -1.71 17.81 12.42
N ASP A 26 -2.57 18.45 11.62
CA ASP A 26 -2.11 19.14 10.42
C ASP A 26 -1.43 20.49 10.73
N CYS A 27 -0.83 21.12 9.73
CA CYS A 27 -0.18 22.43 9.87
C CYS A 27 -1.13 23.52 10.39
N GLY A 28 -2.44 23.34 10.24
CA GLY A 28 -3.48 24.26 10.71
C GLY A 28 -3.93 24.02 12.16
N GLY A 29 -3.37 23.02 12.84
CA GLY A 29 -3.74 22.64 14.20
C GLY A 29 -4.97 21.72 14.29
N THR A 30 -5.48 21.21 13.16
CA THR A 30 -6.64 20.32 13.15
C THR A 30 -6.21 18.89 13.43
N HIS A 31 -6.82 18.26 14.44
CA HIS A 31 -6.68 16.82 14.71
C HIS A 31 -7.37 16.01 13.61
N ARG A 32 -6.68 14.99 13.10
CA ARG A 32 -7.12 14.11 12.04
C ARG A 32 -6.79 12.67 12.39
N SER A 33 -7.54 11.77 11.77
CA SER A 33 -7.39 10.33 11.95
C SER A 33 -7.57 9.63 10.61
N SER A 34 -6.81 8.57 10.38
CA SER A 34 -6.95 7.68 9.23
C SER A 34 -6.60 6.26 9.62
N THR A 35 -7.32 5.28 9.06
CA THR A 35 -7.05 3.85 9.24
C THR A 35 -6.78 3.21 7.88
N THR A 36 -5.75 2.38 7.78
CA THR A 36 -5.36 1.67 6.56
C THR A 36 -5.03 0.21 6.87
N CYS A 37 -5.36 -0.71 5.96
CA CYS A 37 -4.83 -2.07 5.95
C CYS A 37 -3.47 -2.06 5.23
N LEU A 38 -2.38 -2.35 5.93
CA LEU A 38 -1.03 -2.35 5.37
C LEU A 38 -0.52 -3.80 5.23
N LEU A 39 -0.13 -4.18 4.02
CA LEU A 39 0.51 -5.47 3.75
C LEU A 39 2.00 -5.23 3.55
N GLN A 40 2.83 -5.77 4.44
CA GLN A 40 4.28 -5.73 4.27
C GLN A 40 4.72 -6.80 3.28
N VAL A 41 5.39 -6.37 2.22
CA VAL A 41 5.97 -7.22 1.19
C VAL A 41 7.47 -7.23 1.36
N TRP A 42 8.02 -8.42 1.52
CA TRP A 42 9.45 -8.64 1.69
C TRP A 42 9.97 -9.61 0.63
N VAL A 43 11.17 -9.33 0.11
CA VAL A 43 11.85 -10.16 -0.88
C VAL A 43 13.24 -10.50 -0.35
N THR A 44 13.62 -11.77 -0.41
CA THR A 44 14.98 -12.19 -0.04
C THR A 44 16.00 -11.79 -1.11
N HIS A 45 17.23 -11.52 -0.68
CA HIS A 45 18.35 -11.24 -1.58
C HIS A 45 18.99 -12.52 -2.14
N ASP A 46 18.70 -13.69 -1.55
CA ASP A 46 19.20 -14.98 -2.03
C ASP A 46 18.12 -15.71 -2.82
N HIS A 47 18.15 -15.53 -4.14
CA HIS A 47 17.23 -16.18 -5.05
C HIS A 47 17.29 -17.70 -5.00
N GLU A 48 18.46 -18.33 -4.74
CA GLU A 48 18.59 -19.79 -4.79
C GLU A 48 17.83 -20.49 -3.67
N GLN A 49 17.65 -19.82 -2.52
CA GLN A 49 16.93 -20.38 -1.37
C GLN A 49 15.41 -20.27 -1.50
N ASP A 50 14.90 -19.45 -2.42
CA ASP A 50 13.50 -19.02 -2.43
C ASP A 50 12.79 -19.15 -3.78
N LYS A 51 13.42 -19.82 -4.76
CA LYS A 51 12.84 -20.07 -6.11
C LYS A 51 11.46 -20.72 -6.09
N ASN A 52 11.14 -21.47 -5.04
CA ASN A 52 9.87 -22.19 -4.93
C ASN A 52 8.82 -21.44 -4.09
N HIS A 53 9.13 -20.27 -3.55
CA HIS A 53 8.22 -19.55 -2.66
C HIS A 53 7.43 -18.49 -3.43
N ARG A 54 6.65 -18.94 -4.40
CA ARG A 54 5.65 -18.07 -5.02
C ARG A 54 4.42 -18.01 -4.12
N LEU A 55 4.05 -16.79 -3.70
CA LEU A 55 2.77 -16.59 -3.03
C LEU A 55 1.62 -16.89 -3.99
N ASP A 56 0.88 -17.97 -3.74
CA ASP A 56 -0.34 -18.27 -4.48
C ASP A 56 -1.58 -17.60 -3.86
N SER A 57 -2.67 -17.58 -4.63
CA SER A 57 -3.93 -16.95 -4.22
C SER A 57 -4.59 -17.62 -3.00
N ALA A 58 -4.38 -18.93 -2.80
CA ALA A 58 -4.94 -19.65 -1.66
C ALA A 58 -4.21 -19.26 -0.37
N LYS A 59 -2.88 -19.17 -0.42
CA LYS A 59 -2.05 -18.71 0.69
C LYS A 59 -2.34 -17.26 1.03
N LEU A 60 -2.46 -16.38 0.03
CA LEU A 60 -2.91 -15.00 0.24
C LEU A 60 -4.28 -14.95 0.93
N SER A 61 -5.25 -15.74 0.46
CA SER A 61 -6.58 -15.81 1.08
C SER A 61 -6.52 -16.25 2.55
N GLN A 62 -5.66 -17.22 2.88
CA GLN A 62 -5.45 -17.65 4.26
C GLN A 62 -4.85 -16.56 5.14
N ILE A 63 -3.86 -15.81 4.62
CA ILE A 63 -3.25 -14.68 5.33
C ILE A 63 -4.30 -13.60 5.65
N ILE A 64 -5.12 -13.22 4.66
CA ILE A 64 -6.19 -12.22 4.86
C ILE A 64 -7.24 -12.71 5.86
N LYS A 65 -7.64 -13.99 5.80
CA LYS A 65 -8.59 -14.57 6.77
C LYS A 65 -8.03 -14.57 8.19
N ALA A 66 -6.74 -14.86 8.36
CA ALA A 66 -6.08 -14.81 9.67
C ALA A 66 -6.03 -13.37 10.22
N ALA A 67 -5.88 -12.37 9.35
CA ALA A 67 -5.87 -10.96 9.71
C ALA A 67 -7.28 -10.36 9.93
N ALA A 68 -8.35 -11.02 9.49
CA ALA A 68 -9.71 -10.46 9.54
C ALA A 68 -10.14 -9.95 10.93
N PRO A 69 -9.88 -10.66 12.06
CA PRO A 69 -10.21 -10.15 13.39
C PRO A 69 -9.45 -8.87 13.78
N LEU A 70 -8.24 -8.68 13.25
CA LEU A 70 -7.43 -7.48 13.47
C LEU A 70 -7.95 -6.29 12.64
N LEU A 71 -8.33 -6.54 11.39
CA LEU A 71 -8.84 -5.51 10.48
C LEU A 71 -10.24 -5.03 10.90
N GLY A 72 -11.07 -5.94 11.42
CA GLY A 72 -12.47 -5.66 11.78
C GLY A 72 -13.35 -5.42 10.56
N ASP A 73 -14.56 -4.89 10.77
CA ASP A 73 -15.58 -4.71 9.72
C ASP A 73 -15.51 -3.35 8.99
N ALA A 74 -14.37 -2.65 9.09
CA ALA A 74 -14.22 -1.34 8.48
C ALA A 74 -13.77 -1.48 7.02
N ASP A 75 -14.51 -0.86 6.10
CA ASP A 75 -14.02 -0.61 4.75
C ASP A 75 -12.85 0.37 4.85
N MET A 76 -11.63 -0.14 4.64
CA MET A 76 -10.40 0.61 4.81
C MET A 76 -9.53 0.53 3.56
N PRO A 77 -8.85 1.62 3.18
CA PRO A 77 -7.88 1.59 2.10
C PRO A 77 -6.82 0.51 2.35
N VAL A 78 -6.41 -0.14 1.28
CA VAL A 78 -5.33 -1.13 1.30
C VAL A 78 -4.07 -0.51 0.74
N GLU A 79 -2.97 -0.67 1.45
CA GLU A 79 -1.63 -0.27 1.02
C GLU A 79 -0.67 -1.44 1.11
N PHE A 80 0.33 -1.43 0.23
CA PHE A 80 1.45 -2.37 0.23
C PHE A 80 2.70 -1.61 0.65
N GLU A 81 3.39 -2.10 1.68
CA GLU A 81 4.72 -1.62 2.04
C GLU A 81 5.76 -2.49 1.35
N PHE A 82 6.68 -1.85 0.62
CA PHE A 82 7.74 -2.55 -0.10
C PHE A 82 9.02 -1.73 -0.07
N GLU A 83 10.15 -2.41 0.13
CA GLU A 83 11.48 -1.83 0.14
C GLU A 83 12.19 -2.13 -1.18
N ASP A 84 12.50 -1.06 -1.92
CA ASP A 84 13.41 -1.11 -3.08
C ASP A 84 14.70 -0.37 -2.75
N VAL A 85 14.70 0.96 -2.87
CA VAL A 85 15.78 1.83 -2.35
C VAL A 85 15.47 2.32 -0.94
N THR A 86 14.19 2.58 -0.67
CA THR A 86 13.66 2.97 0.63
C THR A 86 12.31 2.29 0.84
N ILE A 87 11.95 2.03 2.09
CA ILE A 87 10.62 1.56 2.45
C ILE A 87 9.57 2.56 1.95
N SER A 88 8.67 2.07 1.09
CA SER A 88 7.67 2.87 0.41
C SER A 88 6.30 2.22 0.56
N GLN A 89 5.27 3.04 0.75
CA GLN A 89 3.87 2.58 0.85
C GLN A 89 3.12 2.93 -0.43
N PHE A 90 2.52 1.92 -1.05
CA PHE A 90 1.80 2.04 -2.31
C PHE A 90 0.33 1.69 -2.12
N PRO A 91 -0.63 2.60 -2.37
CA PRO A 91 -2.04 2.29 -2.34
C PRO A 91 -2.42 1.27 -3.41
N LEU A 92 -3.33 0.36 -3.07
CA LEU A 92 -3.95 -0.51 -4.05
C LEU A 92 -4.85 0.31 -4.96
N GLY A 93 -4.45 0.47 -6.22
CA GLY A 93 -5.22 1.20 -7.23
C GLY A 93 -6.22 0.32 -7.98
N GLY A 94 -6.00 -0.99 -8.02
CA GLY A 94 -6.91 -1.93 -8.66
C GLY A 94 -6.40 -3.38 -8.62
N ALA A 95 -7.28 -4.31 -8.95
CA ALA A 95 -6.94 -5.73 -9.07
C ALA A 95 -7.60 -6.33 -10.31
N GLU A 96 -6.88 -7.19 -11.02
CA GLU A 96 -7.39 -7.91 -12.19
C GLU A 96 -7.10 -9.40 -12.06
N VAL A 97 -8.10 -10.23 -12.42
CA VAL A 97 -7.93 -11.68 -12.50
C VAL A 97 -7.38 -12.01 -13.89
N THR A 98 -6.20 -12.60 -13.93
CA THR A 98 -5.51 -13.04 -15.15
C THR A 98 -5.44 -14.56 -15.20
N PRO A 99 -5.14 -15.18 -16.36
CA PRO A 99 -4.89 -16.62 -16.44
C PRO A 99 -3.75 -17.11 -15.52
N SER A 100 -2.84 -16.22 -15.14
CA SER A 100 -1.66 -16.52 -14.30
C SER A 100 -1.88 -16.25 -12.81
N GLY A 101 -3.05 -15.78 -12.41
CA GLY A 101 -3.39 -15.37 -11.03
C GLY A 101 -3.95 -13.96 -10.94
N ILE A 102 -3.91 -13.36 -9.75
CA ILE A 102 -4.41 -11.99 -9.50
C ILE A 102 -3.25 -11.00 -9.69
N LEU A 103 -3.47 -9.97 -10.50
CA LEU A 103 -2.57 -8.85 -10.69
C LEU A 103 -3.07 -7.65 -9.90
N PHE A 104 -2.26 -7.17 -8.94
CA PHE A 104 -2.51 -5.93 -8.23
C PHE A 104 -1.80 -4.76 -8.93
N TYR A 105 -2.53 -3.68 -9.16
CA TYR A 105 -2.03 -2.41 -9.65
C TYR A 105 -1.80 -1.48 -8.46
N LEU A 106 -0.55 -1.10 -8.22
CA LEU A 106 -0.18 -0.22 -7.11
C LEU A 106 -0.05 1.22 -7.61
N GLY A 107 -0.57 2.16 -6.83
CA GLY A 107 -0.56 3.59 -7.11
C GLY A 107 0.55 4.35 -6.39
N THR A 108 0.66 5.65 -6.66
CA THR A 108 1.54 6.56 -5.92
C THR A 108 0.81 7.19 -4.74
N LYS A 109 1.57 7.46 -3.67
CA LYS A 109 1.10 8.22 -2.50
C LYS A 109 1.92 9.50 -2.39
N HIS A 110 1.25 10.64 -2.26
CA HIS A 110 1.89 11.94 -2.19
C HIS A 110 1.65 12.58 -0.82
N THR A 111 2.64 13.30 -0.32
CA THR A 111 2.47 14.19 0.83
C THR A 111 1.66 15.41 0.40
N ALA A 112 0.88 15.98 1.33
CA ALA A 112 0.09 17.17 1.08
C ALA A 112 -0.02 18.02 2.35
N CYS A 113 -0.05 19.34 2.19
CA CYS A 113 -0.51 20.24 3.24
C CYS A 113 -2.04 20.14 3.33
N LEU A 114 -2.57 19.79 4.49
CA LEU A 114 -4.02 19.66 4.71
C LEU A 114 -4.68 20.95 5.25
N ALA A 115 -3.91 22.03 5.36
CA ALA A 115 -4.39 23.36 5.76
C ALA A 115 -3.92 24.44 4.78
N PRO A 116 -4.21 24.30 3.47
CA PRO A 116 -3.64 25.15 2.41
C PRO A 116 -3.87 26.65 2.63
N GLU A 117 -5.08 27.03 3.04
CA GLU A 117 -5.45 28.43 3.31
C GLU A 117 -4.64 29.03 4.47
N LYS A 118 -4.46 28.27 5.56
CA LYS A 118 -3.69 28.72 6.74
C LYS A 118 -2.20 28.82 6.45
N CYS A 119 -1.70 28.01 5.54
CA CYS A 119 -0.28 27.97 5.16
C CYS A 119 0.06 28.86 3.96
N GLY A 120 -0.93 29.55 3.37
CA GLY A 120 -0.72 30.38 2.18
C GLY A 120 -0.35 29.59 0.92
N VAL A 121 -0.66 28.29 0.88
CA VAL A 121 -0.39 27.39 -0.24
C VAL A 121 -1.71 27.02 -0.90
N GLY A 122 -2.26 27.91 -1.73
CA GLY A 122 -3.59 27.71 -2.30
C GLY A 122 -4.00 28.73 -3.36
N SER A 123 -3.35 28.70 -4.53
CA SER A 123 -3.96 28.91 -5.86
C SER A 123 -2.88 28.92 -6.95
N GLU A 124 -2.52 27.73 -7.44
CA GLU A 124 -2.33 27.60 -8.89
C GLU A 124 -3.53 26.81 -9.39
N SER A 125 -4.46 27.54 -10.00
CA SER A 125 -5.47 26.99 -10.87
C SER A 125 -4.82 26.03 -11.85
N SER A 126 -5.40 24.84 -12.02
CA SER A 126 -5.32 24.10 -13.27
C SER A 126 -5.95 24.94 -14.39
N SER A 127 -5.22 25.95 -14.83
CA SER A 127 -5.36 26.62 -16.11
C SER A 127 -4.27 26.03 -17.00
N CYS A 128 -4.57 24.89 -17.62
CA CYS A 128 -3.92 24.53 -18.86
C CYS A 128 -5.00 24.27 -19.90
N CYS A 129 -4.99 25.18 -20.87
CA CYS A 129 -5.77 25.21 -22.10
C CYS A 129 -5.57 23.96 -22.96
#